data_AF-A0A330L1T5-F1
#
_entry.id   AF-A0A330L1T5-F1
#
_cell.length_a   1.000
_cell.length_b   1.000
_cell.length_c   1.000
_cell.angle_alpha   90.00
_cell.angle_beta   90.00
_cell.angle_gamma   90.00
#
_symmetry.space_group_name_H-M   'P 1'
#
loop_
_entity.id
_entity.type
_entity.pdbx_description
1 polymer ?
#
loop_
_entity_poly.entity_id
_entity_poly.type
_entity_poly.pdbx_seq_one_letter_code
_entity_poly.pdbx_strand_id
1 'polypeptide(L)'
;MSRAHSLLILLFLLVGFQLVEAETVSAQLMQESTATTEQSCSFGMGKGEPAHSCAVPFPPGCRVAQAPGSSKPWTTISTGGRLLCRFDDKQTDWKTKITGACNRCQSGQCSAQFSVRYDCSPQQ
;
A
#
# COMPACT_ATOMS: atom_id res chain seq x y z
N MET A 1 18.93 -58.66 23.38
CA MET A 1 18.62 -58.06 22.06
C MET A 1 18.09 -56.62 22.12
N SER A 2 18.14 -55.91 23.27
CA SER A 2 17.54 -54.56 23.41
C SER A 2 18.53 -53.38 23.21
N ARG A 3 19.83 -53.61 23.40
CA ARG A 3 20.85 -52.53 23.33
C ARG A 3 21.20 -52.08 21.90
N ALA A 4 21.21 -53.00 20.94
CA ALA A 4 21.54 -52.71 19.55
C ALA A 4 20.44 -51.90 18.83
N HIS A 5 19.17 -52.16 19.16
CA HIS A 5 18.02 -51.42 18.62
C HIS A 5 18.01 -49.96 19.09
N SER A 6 18.40 -49.71 20.35
CA SER A 6 18.47 -48.35 20.90
C SER A 6 19.57 -47.51 20.25
N LEU A 7 20.73 -48.12 19.94
CA LEU A 7 21.83 -47.47 19.21
C LEU A 7 21.47 -47.18 17.73
N LEU A 8 20.74 -48.08 17.07
CA LEU A 8 20.25 -47.88 15.71
C LEU A 8 19.23 -46.73 15.61
N ILE A 9 18.32 -46.60 16.60
CA ILE A 9 17.34 -45.51 16.65
C ILE A 9 18.03 -44.15 16.87
N LEU A 10 19.05 -44.09 17.74
CA LEU A 10 19.82 -42.85 17.95
C LEU A 10 20.61 -42.41 16.70
N LEU A 11 21.17 -43.35 15.94
CA LEU A 11 21.87 -43.05 14.69
C LEU A 11 20.92 -42.53 13.60
N PHE A 12 19.69 -43.05 13.52
CA PHE A 12 18.66 -42.55 12.60
C PHE A 12 18.20 -41.13 12.93
N LEU A 13 18.12 -40.76 14.22
CA LEU A 13 17.74 -39.41 14.64
C LEU A 13 18.81 -38.36 14.35
N LEU A 14 20.10 -38.73 14.38
CA LEU A 14 21.20 -37.80 14.08
C LEU A 14 21.36 -37.51 12.58
N VAL A 15 21.02 -38.47 11.71
CA VAL A 15 21.09 -38.30 10.24
C VAL A 15 19.88 -37.50 9.71
N GLY A 16 18.71 -37.61 10.35
CA GLY A 16 17.52 -36.86 9.93
C GLY A 16 17.60 -35.35 10.16
N PHE A 17 18.54 -34.87 10.99
CA PHE A 17 18.67 -33.45 11.33
C PHE A 17 19.61 -32.66 10.40
N GLN A 18 20.29 -33.32 9.45
CA GLN A 18 21.24 -32.68 8.53
C GLN A 18 20.62 -32.32 7.16
N LEU A 19 19.32 -32.55 6.96
CA LEU A 19 18.58 -32.21 5.73
C LEU A 19 17.61 -31.03 5.93
N VAL A 20 17.92 -30.11 6.84
CA VAL A 20 17.37 -28.76 6.73
C VAL A 20 18.16 -28.09 5.62
N GLU A 21 17.63 -28.23 4.41
CA GLU A 21 18.01 -27.45 3.24
C GLU A 21 18.19 -26.00 3.67
N ALA A 22 19.37 -25.46 3.34
CA ALA A 22 19.55 -24.04 3.28
C ALA A 22 18.58 -23.52 2.21
N GLU A 23 17.35 -23.20 2.63
CA GLU A 23 16.50 -22.28 1.90
C GLU A 23 17.32 -21.01 1.78
N THR A 24 17.96 -20.87 0.63
CA THR A 24 18.34 -19.59 0.09
C THR A 24 17.03 -18.84 -0.06
N VAL A 25 16.63 -18.18 1.03
CA VAL A 25 15.64 -17.12 1.01
C VAL A 25 16.21 -16.11 0.04
N SER A 26 15.81 -16.26 -1.23
CA SER A 26 15.92 -15.22 -2.22
C SER A 26 15.08 -14.10 -1.63
N ALA A 27 15.75 -13.22 -0.88
CA ALA A 27 15.23 -11.92 -0.52
C ALA A 27 14.90 -11.30 -1.87
N GLN A 28 13.63 -11.43 -2.25
CA GLN A 28 13.09 -10.85 -3.46
C GLN A 28 13.54 -9.40 -3.39
N LEU A 29 14.36 -9.01 -4.37
CA LEU A 29 14.85 -7.65 -4.53
C LEU A 29 13.61 -6.78 -4.58
N MET A 30 13.16 -6.29 -3.41
CA MET A 30 12.00 -5.44 -3.30
C MET A 30 12.40 -4.22 -4.08
N GLN A 31 11.82 -4.08 -5.26
CA GLN A 31 12.14 -3.00 -6.17
C GLN A 31 11.99 -1.71 -5.37
N GLU A 32 13.12 -1.08 -5.09
CA GLU A 32 13.23 -0.06 -4.05
C GLU A 32 12.28 1.07 -4.45
N SER A 33 11.25 1.26 -3.63
CA SER A 33 10.15 2.15 -3.92
C SER A 33 10.67 3.58 -3.90
N THR A 34 10.69 4.27 -5.05
CA THR A 34 11.22 5.64 -5.14
C THR A 34 10.29 6.71 -4.54
N ALA A 35 9.17 6.29 -3.92
CA ALA A 35 8.27 7.17 -3.20
C ALA A 35 8.94 7.70 -1.92
N THR A 36 9.28 8.99 -1.89
CA THR A 36 9.96 9.64 -0.76
C THR A 36 9.04 10.52 0.07
N THR A 37 7.85 10.86 -0.42
CA THR A 37 6.92 11.77 0.27
C THR A 37 5.47 11.32 0.09
N GLU A 38 4.63 11.45 1.11
CA GLU A 38 3.18 11.23 1.03
C GLU A 38 2.45 12.52 1.35
N GLN A 39 1.42 12.87 0.57
CA GLN A 39 0.49 13.97 0.88
C GLN A 39 -0.93 13.43 0.92
N SER A 40 -1.79 14.11 1.66
CA SER A 40 -3.19 13.73 1.75
C SER A 40 -4.13 14.92 1.87
N CYS A 41 -5.39 14.70 1.52
CA CYS A 41 -6.51 15.55 1.90
C CYS A 41 -7.60 14.69 2.53
N SER A 42 -8.26 15.21 3.56
CA SER A 42 -9.32 14.50 4.28
C SER A 42 -10.48 15.42 4.61
N PHE A 43 -11.67 14.84 4.75
CA PHE A 43 -12.88 15.55 5.16
C PHE A 43 -13.90 14.59 5.81
N GLY A 44 -14.82 15.18 6.56
CA GLY A 44 -16.00 14.50 7.12
C GLY A 44 -17.27 15.00 6.44
N MET A 45 -18.33 14.19 6.50
CA MET A 45 -19.64 14.52 5.96
C MET A 45 -20.75 14.02 6.89
N GLY A 46 -21.78 14.84 7.11
CA GLY A 46 -23.04 14.42 7.71
C GLY A 46 -23.95 13.65 6.74
N LYS A 47 -24.96 12.95 7.30
CA LYS A 47 -25.95 12.23 6.50
C LYS A 47 -26.64 13.15 5.49
N GLY A 48 -26.66 12.74 4.23
CA GLY A 48 -27.35 13.46 3.16
C GLY A 48 -26.58 14.64 2.58
N GLU A 49 -25.43 15.01 3.15
CA GLU A 49 -24.56 16.04 2.57
C GLU A 49 -24.20 15.68 1.12
N PRO A 50 -24.18 16.69 0.23
CA PRO A 50 -23.94 16.49 -1.19
C PRO A 50 -22.51 16.00 -1.46
N ALA A 51 -22.23 15.66 -2.72
CA ALA A 51 -20.89 15.26 -3.14
C ALA A 51 -19.84 16.29 -2.69
N HIS A 52 -18.69 15.79 -2.23
CA HIS A 52 -17.58 16.62 -1.75
C HIS A 52 -16.29 16.19 -2.43
N SER A 53 -15.40 17.16 -2.67
CA SER A 53 -14.10 16.95 -3.30
C SER A 53 -13.00 17.69 -2.56
N CYS A 54 -11.81 17.11 -2.54
CA CYS A 54 -10.63 17.78 -2.02
C CYS A 54 -9.44 17.63 -2.97
N ALA A 55 -8.58 18.65 -2.99
CA ALA A 55 -7.32 18.59 -3.72
C ALA A 55 -6.24 18.04 -2.78
N VAL A 56 -5.55 16.98 -3.21
CA VAL A 56 -4.36 16.50 -2.50
C VAL A 56 -3.22 17.46 -2.85
N PRO A 57 -2.48 18.00 -1.85
CA PRO A 57 -1.35 18.87 -2.12
C PRO A 57 -0.34 18.20 -3.06
N PHE A 58 0.14 18.96 -4.04
CA PHE A 58 1.15 18.54 -4.99
C PHE A 58 2.45 19.29 -4.70
N PRO A 59 3.47 18.64 -4.09
CA PRO A 59 4.70 19.35 -3.74
C PRO A 59 5.50 19.76 -4.99
N PRO A 60 6.11 20.95 -5.00
CA PRO A 60 6.85 21.43 -6.16
C PRO A 60 8.08 20.57 -6.44
N GLY A 61 8.37 20.33 -7.72
CA GLY A 61 9.52 19.52 -8.16
C GLY A 61 9.32 18.01 -8.05
N CYS A 62 8.20 17.55 -7.49
CA CYS A 62 7.90 16.14 -7.36
C CYS A 62 7.08 15.59 -8.54
N ARG A 63 7.07 14.27 -8.67
CA ARG A 63 6.16 13.53 -9.57
C ARG A 63 5.38 12.50 -8.76
N VAL A 64 4.17 12.15 -9.21
CA VAL A 64 3.43 11.05 -8.59
C VAL A 64 4.20 9.76 -8.78
N ALA A 65 4.47 9.05 -7.68
CA ALA A 65 5.16 7.78 -7.71
C ALA A 65 4.25 6.69 -8.28
N GLN A 66 4.86 5.64 -8.83
CA GLN A 66 4.13 4.46 -9.30
C GLN A 66 4.02 3.42 -8.19
N ALA A 67 2.89 2.73 -8.12
CA ALA A 67 2.73 1.62 -7.18
C ALA A 67 3.70 0.48 -7.54
N PRO A 68 4.33 -0.20 -6.55
CA PRO A 68 5.31 -1.25 -6.84
C PRO A 68 4.74 -2.34 -7.75
N GLY A 69 5.49 -2.69 -8.80
CA GLY A 69 5.06 -3.69 -9.79
C GLY A 69 3.93 -3.24 -10.72
N SER A 70 3.60 -1.95 -10.77
CA SER A 70 2.52 -1.40 -11.61
C SER A 70 2.92 -0.08 -12.27
N SER A 71 2.29 0.25 -13.39
CA SER A 71 2.35 1.58 -14.00
C SER A 71 1.32 2.56 -13.42
N LYS A 72 0.50 2.11 -12.47
CA LYS A 72 -0.55 2.93 -11.85
C LYS A 72 0.02 3.90 -10.81
N PRO A 73 -0.58 5.09 -10.64
CA PRO A 73 -0.27 6.00 -9.55
C PRO A 73 -0.33 5.31 -8.18
N TRP A 74 0.65 5.60 -7.33
CA TRP A 74 0.65 5.11 -5.96
C TRP A 74 -0.26 5.96 -5.10
N THR A 75 -1.48 5.46 -4.94
CA THR A 75 -2.54 6.18 -4.25
C THR A 75 -3.32 5.26 -3.32
N THR A 76 -3.91 5.84 -2.29
CA THR A 76 -4.77 5.16 -1.33
C THR A 76 -6.01 6.02 -1.08
N ILE A 77 -7.16 5.37 -0.94
CA ILE A 77 -8.41 6.00 -0.52
C ILE A 77 -8.89 5.27 0.73
N SER A 78 -9.03 6.00 1.83
CA SER A 78 -9.57 5.50 3.09
C SER A 78 -10.93 6.14 3.33
N THR A 79 -11.95 5.34 3.64
CA THR A 79 -13.31 5.83 3.86
C THR A 79 -13.91 5.28 5.15
N GLY A 80 -14.69 6.12 5.83
CA GLY A 80 -15.55 5.72 6.95
C GLY A 80 -17.03 5.91 6.60
N GLY A 81 -17.89 4.98 7.06
CA GLY A 81 -19.32 5.03 6.81
C GLY A 81 -19.73 4.53 5.42
N ARG A 82 -20.94 4.88 4.96
CA ARG A 82 -21.47 4.54 3.64
C ARG A 82 -21.28 5.71 2.68
N LEU A 83 -20.17 5.68 1.97
CA LEU A 83 -19.70 6.71 1.03
C LEU A 83 -18.91 6.01 -0.09
N LEU A 84 -19.04 6.49 -1.33
CA LEU A 84 -18.21 6.03 -2.46
C LEU A 84 -17.29 7.15 -2.90
N CYS A 85 -15.99 6.86 -2.94
CA CYS A 85 -14.94 7.82 -3.25
C CYS A 85 -14.04 7.30 -4.38
N ARG A 86 -13.50 8.22 -5.17
CA ARG A 86 -12.50 7.95 -6.22
C ARG A 86 -11.68 9.20 -6.51
N PHE A 87 -10.53 9.03 -7.16
CA PHE A 87 -9.89 10.15 -7.84
C PHE A 87 -10.76 10.55 -9.03
N ASP A 88 -10.97 11.85 -9.22
CA ASP A 88 -11.79 12.39 -10.30
C ASP A 88 -10.96 12.44 -11.58
N ASP A 89 -11.20 11.52 -12.51
CA ASP A 89 -10.46 11.42 -13.78
C ASP A 89 -10.55 12.68 -14.65
N LYS A 90 -11.59 13.51 -14.47
CA LYS A 90 -11.76 14.75 -15.23
C LYS A 90 -11.04 15.94 -14.62
N GLN A 91 -10.84 15.92 -13.30
CA GLN A 91 -10.20 17.02 -12.56
C GLN A 91 -8.77 16.70 -12.10
N THR A 92 -8.36 15.45 -12.24
CA THR A 92 -7.01 14.99 -11.91
C THR A 92 -6.11 15.06 -13.14
N ASP A 93 -5.07 15.87 -13.05
CA ASP A 93 -3.87 15.77 -13.85
C ASP A 93 -2.75 15.22 -12.97
N TRP A 94 -2.35 13.98 -13.22
CA TRP A 94 -1.32 13.27 -12.46
C TRP A 94 0.06 13.95 -12.44
N LYS A 95 0.24 15.04 -13.20
CA LYS A 95 1.48 15.84 -13.21
C LYS A 95 1.38 17.14 -12.41
N THR A 96 0.19 17.64 -12.13
CA THR A 96 0.02 19.01 -11.60
C THR A 96 -1.08 19.18 -10.57
N LYS A 97 -2.14 18.37 -10.60
CA LYS A 97 -3.32 18.53 -9.76
C LYS A 97 -4.00 17.20 -9.50
N ILE A 98 -4.09 16.80 -8.24
CA ILE A 98 -4.81 15.59 -7.84
C ILE A 98 -6.09 15.96 -7.12
N THR A 99 -7.24 15.44 -7.59
CA THR A 99 -8.54 15.71 -6.98
C THR A 99 -9.23 14.40 -6.59
N GLY A 100 -9.49 14.23 -5.30
CA GLY A 100 -10.37 13.19 -4.77
C GLY A 100 -11.81 13.69 -4.72
N ALA A 101 -12.77 12.82 -5.03
CA ALA A 101 -14.19 13.14 -4.95
C ALA A 101 -14.99 11.97 -4.39
N CYS A 102 -16.00 12.30 -3.59
CA CYS A 102 -16.94 11.35 -3.02
C CYS A 102 -18.38 11.74 -3.35
N ASN A 103 -19.26 10.76 -3.40
CA ASN A 103 -20.70 10.98 -3.58
C ASN A 103 -21.37 11.44 -2.26
N ARG A 104 -22.71 11.46 -2.24
CA ARG A 104 -23.47 11.81 -1.03
C ARG A 104 -23.26 10.77 0.08
N CYS A 105 -23.11 11.24 1.32
CA CYS A 105 -23.04 10.37 2.50
C CYS A 105 -24.39 9.72 2.83
N GLN A 106 -24.39 8.39 3.01
CA GLN A 106 -25.60 7.59 3.27
C GLN A 106 -25.74 7.10 4.72
N SER A 107 -24.71 7.26 5.55
CA SER A 107 -24.72 6.94 6.99
C SER A 107 -24.85 8.20 7.85
N GLY A 108 -25.00 8.04 9.17
CA GLY A 108 -25.09 9.17 10.10
C GLY A 108 -23.90 10.12 10.01
N GLN A 109 -22.71 9.56 9.83
CA GLN A 109 -21.45 10.25 9.55
C GLN A 109 -20.69 9.46 8.48
N CYS A 110 -19.94 10.17 7.64
CA CYS A 110 -18.97 9.61 6.72
C CYS A 110 -17.65 10.38 6.82
N SER A 111 -16.56 9.74 6.40
CA SER A 111 -15.26 10.39 6.26
C SER A 111 -14.53 9.84 5.05
N ALA A 112 -13.64 10.64 4.48
CA ALA A 112 -12.76 10.24 3.40
C ALA A 112 -11.38 10.85 3.59
N GLN A 113 -10.36 10.09 3.19
CA GLN A 113 -9.00 10.56 3.03
C GLN A 113 -8.43 10.01 1.73
N PHE A 114 -7.85 10.90 0.93
CA PHE A 114 -7.12 10.56 -0.27
C PHE A 114 -5.63 10.80 -0.01
N SER A 115 -4.81 9.78 -0.19
CA SER A 115 -3.35 9.87 -0.06
C SER A 115 -2.69 9.58 -1.39
N VAL A 116 -1.66 10.37 -1.73
CA VAL A 116 -0.82 10.17 -2.90
C VAL A 116 0.64 10.17 -2.47
N ARG A 117 1.40 9.20 -2.97
CA ARG A 117 2.84 9.15 -2.80
C ARG A 117 3.53 9.79 -4.00
N TYR A 118 4.58 10.53 -3.70
CA TYR A 118 5.38 11.29 -4.64
C TYR A 118 6.83 10.85 -4.57
N ASP A 119 7.46 10.84 -5.74
CA ASP A 119 8.91 10.78 -5.88
C ASP A 119 9.41 12.21 -6.05
N CYS A 120 10.04 12.72 -4.99
CA CYS A 120 10.62 14.06 -4.92
C CYS A 120 12.14 14.04 -5.08
N SER A 121 12.71 12.92 -5.54
CA SER A 121 14.14 12.82 -5.75
C SER A 121 14.58 13.83 -6.83
N PRO A 122 15.73 14.50 -6.67
CA PRO A 122 16.24 15.41 -7.68
C PRO A 122 16.30 14.69 -9.03
N GLN A 123 15.74 15.30 -10.07
CA GLN A 123 15.90 14.78 -11.42
C GLN A 123 17.39 14.96 -11.79
N GLN A 124 18.11 13.85 -11.95
CA GLN A 124 19.49 13.83 -12.46
C GLN A 124 19.56 14.27 -13.92
#